data_AF-A0A1I2NZ01-F1
#
_entry.id   AF-A0A1I2NZ01-F1
#
_cell.length_a   1.000
_cell.length_b   1.000
_cell.length_c   1.000
_cell.angle_alpha   90.00
_cell.angle_beta   90.00
_cell.angle_gamma   90.00
#
_symmetry.space_group_name_H-M   'P 1'
#
loop_
_entity.id
_entity.type
_entity.pdbx_description
1 polymer ?
#
loop_
_entity_poly.entity_id
_entity_poly.type
_entity_poly.pdbx_seq_one_letter_code
_entity_poly.pdbx_strand_id
1 'polypeptide(L)' 'MTVPLHELATDWTGQTYEERLRLCAETLFVHGLLKAGTYHQATAKIRAHADLQRGQRTLFAEEPENG' A
#
# COMPACT_ATOMS: atom_id res chain seq x y z
N MET A 1 -2.73 33.41 -1.04
CA MET A 1 -3.82 32.43 -1.21
C MET A 1 -3.58 31.34 -0.18
N THR A 2 -4.40 31.27 0.86
CA THR A 2 -4.32 30.25 1.90
C THR A 2 -4.91 28.97 1.34
N VAL A 3 -4.07 27.96 1.11
CA VAL A 3 -4.53 26.60 0.80
C VAL A 3 -5.39 26.13 1.98
N PRO A 4 -6.69 25.84 1.78
CA PRO A 4 -7.52 25.29 2.85
C PRO A 4 -6.92 23.96 3.29
N LEU A 5 -7.02 23.62 4.58
CA LEU A 5 -6.65 22.30 5.14
C LEU A 5 -7.41 21.10 4.50
N HIS A 6 -8.20 21.36 3.46
CA HIS A 6 -9.04 20.46 2.68
C HIS A 6 -8.57 20.36 1.23
N GLU A 7 -7.33 20.76 0.88
CA GLU A 7 -6.65 20.12 -0.25
C GLU A 7 -6.59 18.63 0.10
N LEU A 8 -7.63 17.94 -0.36
CA LEU A 8 -7.96 16.62 0.09
C LEU A 8 -6.77 15.73 -0.21
N ALA A 9 -6.33 14.99 0.80
CA ALA A 9 -5.54 13.78 0.60
C ALA A 9 -6.40 12.67 -0.08
N THR A 10 -7.21 13.02 -1.09
CA THR A 10 -8.09 12.10 -1.84
C THR A 10 -7.51 11.65 -3.15
N ASP A 11 -6.41 12.23 -3.61
CA ASP A 11 -5.72 11.74 -4.78
C ASP A 11 -4.84 10.55 -4.36
N TRP A 12 -5.52 9.45 -4.03
CA TRP A 12 -4.94 8.10 -4.00
C TRP A 12 -4.50 7.64 -5.40
N THR A 13 -4.69 8.49 -6.41
CA THR A 13 -4.24 8.37 -7.79
C THR A 13 -2.70 8.47 -7.81
N GLY A 14 -2.04 7.37 -8.20
CA GLY A 14 -0.58 7.29 -8.25
C GLY A 14 0.06 6.47 -7.12
N GLN A 15 -0.70 6.14 -6.07
CA GLN A 15 -0.23 5.21 -5.03
C GLN A 15 -0.57 3.77 -5.40
N THR A 16 0.40 2.88 -5.21
CA THR A 16 0.21 1.43 -5.23
C THR A 16 -0.68 1.01 -4.07
N TYR A 17 -1.38 -0.11 -4.23
CA TYR A 17 -2.20 -0.69 -3.15
C TYR A 17 -1.38 -0.95 -1.86
N GLU A 18 -0.09 -1.26 -2.01
CA GLU A 18 0.86 -1.42 -0.90
C GLU A 18 1.02 -0.12 -0.09
N GLU A 19 1.32 0.99 -0.76
CA GLU A 19 1.51 2.31 -0.14
C GLU A 19 0.25 2.76 0.59
N ARG A 20 -0.90 2.48 0.00
CA ARG A 20 -2.20 2.80 0.61
C ARG A 20 -2.41 2.11 1.95
N LEU A 21 -2.14 0.80 1.99
CA LEU A 21 -2.30 0.01 3.21
C LEU A 21 -1.24 0.39 4.26
N ARG A 22 -0.03 0.75 3.85
CA ARG A 22 0.99 1.26 4.77
C ARG A 22 0.56 2.57 5.43
N LEU A 23 0.05 3.53 4.66
CA LEU A 23 -0.46 4.80 5.19
C LEU A 23 -1.58 4.59 6.21
N CYS A 24 -2.51 3.67 5.94
CA CYS A 24 -3.55 3.30 6.91
C CYS A 24 -2.96 2.70 8.20
N ALA A 25 -2.02 1.76 8.09
CA ALA A 25 -1.39 1.14 9.25
C ALA A 25 -0.59 2.15 10.09
N GLU A 26 0.11 3.07 9.42
CA GLU A 26 0.86 4.15 10.06
C GLU A 26 -0.07 5.12 10.78
N THR A 27 -1.17 5.53 10.14
CA THR A 27 -2.20 6.38 10.76
C THR A 27 -2.75 5.75 12.04
N LEU A 28 -3.13 4.47 12.00
CA LEU A 28 -3.63 3.75 13.17
C LEU A 28 -2.58 3.65 14.29
N PHE A 29 -1.31 3.47 13.93
CA PHE A 29 -0.22 3.40 14.90
C PHE A 29 0.04 4.76 15.57
N VAL A 30 0.11 5.85 14.78
CA VAL A 30 0.31 7.22 15.28
C VAL A 30 -0.80 7.65 16.23
N HIS A 31 -2.05 7.26 15.95
CA HIS A 31 -3.18 7.53 16.83
C HIS A 31 -3.31 6.55 18.02
N GLY A 32 -2.36 5.64 18.21
CA GLY A 32 -2.37 4.67 19.32
C GLY A 32 -3.45 3.59 19.22
N LEU A 33 -4.11 3.47 18.06
CA LEU A 33 -5.13 2.46 17.77
C LEU A 33 -4.52 1.11 17.39
N LEU A 34 -3.22 1.09 17.10
CA LEU A 34 -2.46 -0.12 16.79
C LEU A 34 -1.24 -0.23 17.72
N LYS A 35 -1.01 -1.42 18.30
CA LYS A 35 0.20 -1.68 19.08
C LYS A 35 1.41 -1.88 18.16
N ALA A 36 2.60 -1.51 18.61
CA ALA A 36 3.83 -1.61 17.82
C ALA A 36 4.07 -3.02 17.24
N GLY A 37 3.87 -4.08 18.03
CA GLY A 37 4.00 -5.46 17.53
C GLY A 37 3.03 -5.78 16.39
N THR A 38 1.77 -5.34 16.50
CA THR A 38 0.76 -5.52 15.46
C THR A 38 1.06 -4.68 14.21
N TYR A 39 1.58 -3.46 14.39
CA TYR A 39 2.03 -2.60 13.30
C TYR A 39 3.14 -3.26 12.47
N HIS A 40 4.18 -3.78 13.11
CA HIS A 40 5.27 -4.47 12.41
C HIS A 40 4.79 -5.74 11.69
N GLN A 41 3.88 -6.51 12.30
CA GLN A 41 3.30 -7.67 11.64
C GLN A 41 2.44 -7.28 10.43
N ALA A 42 1.61 -6.24 10.56
CA ALA A 42 0.74 -5.77 9.48
C ALA A 42 1.57 -5.28 8.29
N THR A 43 2.58 -4.44 8.54
CA THR A 43 3.47 -3.92 7.49
C THR A 43 4.27 -5.02 6.80
N ALA A 44 4.76 -6.02 7.53
CA ALA A 44 5.43 -7.19 6.94
C ALA A 44 4.50 -8.00 6.01
N LYS A 45 3.25 -8.22 6.42
CA LYS A 45 2.25 -8.92 5.59
C LYS A 45 1.88 -8.13 4.34
N ILE A 46 1.69 -6.82 4.47
CA ILE A 46 1.42 -5.92 3.34
C ILE A 46 2.53 -6.04 2.29
N ARG A 47 3.79 -6.00 2.72
CA ARG A 47 4.95 -6.15 1.83
C ARG A 47 4.99 -7.52 1.17
N ALA A 48 4.81 -8.60 1.93
CA ALA A 48 4.81 -9.96 1.38
C ALA A 48 3.74 -10.15 0.30
N HIS A 49 2.53 -9.61 0.51
CA HIS A 49 1.47 -9.65 -0.50
C HIS A 49 1.79 -8.83 -1.75
N ALA A 50 2.39 -7.63 -1.58
CA ALA A 50 2.80 -6.82 -2.71
C ALA A 50 3.91 -7.50 -3.54
N ASP A 51 4.85 -8.18 -2.87
CA ASP A 51 5.90 -8.95 -3.53
C ASP A 51 5.33 -10.14 -4.31
N LEU A 52 4.33 -10.84 -3.76
CA LEU A 52 3.60 -11.89 -4.48
C LEU A 52 2.88 -11.35 -5.72
N GLN A 53 2.18 -10.22 -5.60
CA GLN A 53 1.50 -9.60 -6.76
C GLN A 53 2.48 -9.16 -7.84
N ARG A 54 3.63 -8.60 -7.45
CA ARG A 54 4.72 -8.25 -8.39
C ARG A 54 5.25 -9.51 -9.09
N GLY A 55 5.53 -10.58 -8.34
CA GLY A 55 6.01 -11.86 -8.87
C GLY A 55 5.03 -12.51 -9.85
N GLN A 56 3.73 -12.51 -9.53
CA GLN A 56 2.69 -13.01 -10.43
C GLN A 56 2.59 -12.19 -11.71
N ARG A 57 2.70 -10.86 -11.62
CA ARG A 57 2.66 -9.99 -12.80
C ARG A 57 3.82 -10.24 -13.75
N THR A 58 5.02 -10.54 -13.24
CA THR A 58 6.15 -10.99 -14.07
C THR A 58 5.88 -12.34 -14.73
N LEU A 59 5.24 -13.27 -14.02
CA LEU A 59 4.95 -14.61 -14.55
C LEU A 59 3.92 -14.60 -15.69
N PHE A 60 2.89 -13.74 -15.61
CA PHE A 60 1.89 -13.57 -16.67
C PHE A 60 2.33 -12.65 -17.81
N ALA A 61 3.42 -11.88 -17.64
CA ALA A 61 3.98 -11.06 -18.72
C ALA A 61 4.87 -11.87 -19.68
N GLU A 62 5.25 -13.09 -19.31
CA GLU A 62 6.13 -13.98 -20.07
C GLU A 62 5.38 -15.07 -20.86
N GLU A 63 4.05 -15.13 -20.86
CA GLU A 63 3.30 -15.99 -21.79
C GLU A 63 3.36 -15.37 -23.20
N PRO A 64 4.16 -15.90 -24.14
CA PRO A 64 4.11 -15.44 -25.51
C PRO A 64 2.80 -15.93 -26.13
N GLU A 65 2.13 -15.05 -26.87
CA GLU A 65 1.04 -15.43 -27.77
C GLU A 65 1.49 -16.61 -28.63
N ASN A 66 1.00 -17.82 -28.31
CA ASN A 66 1.08 -18.94 -29.23
C ASN A 66 0.07 -18.66 -30.34
N GLY A 67 0.60 -18.20 -31.48
CA GLY A 67 -0.10 -18.19 -32.77
C GLY A 67 -0.35 -19.58 -33.33
#